data_AF-A0A6J8ED33-F1
#
_entry.id   AF-A0A6J8ED33-F1
#
_cell.length_a   1.000
_cell.length_b   1.000
_cell.length_c   1.000
_cell.angle_alpha   90.00
_cell.angle_beta   90.00
_cell.angle_gamma   90.00
#
_symmetry.space_group_name_H-M   'P 1'
#
loop_
_entity.id
_entity.type
_entity.pdbx_description
1 polymer ?
#
loop_
_entity_poly.entity_id
_entity_poly.type
_entity_poly.pdbx_seq_one_letter_code
_entity_poly.pdbx_strand_id
1 'polypeptide(L)'
;MAPKKEIIHMTEKLGKLLNFTSTQHNRRKNLIENLIRLQNTKGEIKYRIIQLDLNRKTSKSPEKMERQEKQETMDSSPSITEEKPDMNINQNEMDMSIIDAISEERSKTIPFDNVDNVQMNCNSVDIMTDARHACRKNSFNSDITALGQITHKVLSYQHVTKRLERCSQKHELYGTKKLYEDLESKTVNVRCHSHDRNSFISSFIEKDKPNVIDCFDTLHAGKGENNVEDDSILQESDDSENEESDNDI
;
A
#
# COMPACT_ATOMS: atom_id res chain seq x y z
N MET A 1 -18.59 26.86 26.54
CA MET A 1 -18.71 25.41 26.32
C MET A 1 -19.47 24.84 27.50
N ALA A 2 -20.60 24.17 27.28
CA ALA A 2 -21.29 23.50 28.37
C ALA A 2 -20.40 22.36 28.91
N PRO A 3 -20.23 22.21 30.24
CA PRO A 3 -19.42 21.15 30.81
C PRO A 3 -19.94 19.78 30.37
N LYS A 4 -19.03 18.85 30.05
CA LYS A 4 -19.30 17.49 29.52
C LYS A 4 -20.40 16.73 30.29
N LYS A 5 -20.54 17.00 31.59
CA LYS A 5 -21.57 16.44 32.48
C LYS A 5 -23.00 16.91 32.14
N GLU A 6 -23.16 18.15 31.67
CA GLU A 6 -24.46 18.74 31.34
C GLU A 6 -25.04 18.16 30.05
N ILE A 7 -24.18 17.86 29.07
CA ILE A 7 -24.57 17.24 27.78
C ILE A 7 -25.08 15.81 28.00
N ILE A 8 -24.36 15.01 28.81
CA ILE A 8 -24.75 13.63 29.14
C ILE A 8 -26.12 13.62 29.85
N HIS A 9 -26.29 14.50 30.84
CA HIS A 9 -27.55 14.57 31.60
C HIS A 9 -28.76 14.99 30.74
N MET A 10 -28.59 15.95 29.82
CA MET A 10 -29.66 16.32 28.88
C MET A 10 -30.03 15.18 27.92
N THR A 11 -29.05 14.40 27.45
CA THR A 11 -29.32 13.27 26.53
C THR A 11 -30.04 12.12 27.22
N GLU A 12 -29.75 11.84 28.49
CA GLU A 12 -30.49 10.85 29.29
C GLU A 12 -31.93 11.29 29.55
N LYS A 13 -32.14 12.57 29.87
CA LYS A 13 -33.47 13.14 30.13
C LYS A 13 -34.34 13.10 28.86
N LEU A 14 -33.79 13.43 27.69
CA LEU A 14 -34.48 13.32 26.40
C LEU A 14 -34.74 11.87 25.99
N GLY A 15 -33.84 10.94 26.32
CA GLY A 15 -34.02 9.51 26.07
C GLY A 15 -35.22 8.92 26.82
N LYS A 16 -35.40 9.31 28.09
CA LYS A 16 -36.54 8.90 28.93
C LYS A 16 -37.89 9.46 28.46
N LEU A 17 -37.88 10.63 27.82
CA LEU A 17 -39.09 11.28 27.28
C LEU A 17 -39.59 10.66 25.97
N LEU A 18 -38.76 9.91 25.25
CA LEU A 18 -39.03 9.48 23.88
C LEU A 18 -39.21 7.95 23.70
N ASN A 19 -39.31 7.18 24.80
CA ASN A 19 -39.51 5.72 24.79
C ASN A 19 -38.58 4.97 23.80
N PHE A 20 -37.32 5.39 23.71
CA PHE A 20 -36.36 4.71 22.85
C PHE A 20 -35.99 3.34 23.40
N THR A 21 -35.91 2.34 22.52
CA THR A 21 -35.41 1.01 22.88
C THR A 21 -33.92 1.09 23.26
N SER A 22 -33.45 0.17 24.11
CA SER A 22 -32.05 0.12 24.58
C SER A 22 -31.04 0.12 23.41
N THR A 23 -31.37 -0.55 22.31
CA THR A 23 -30.57 -0.58 21.08
C THR A 23 -30.44 0.79 20.41
N GLN A 24 -31.50 1.60 20.39
CA GLN A 24 -31.45 2.96 19.84
C GLN A 24 -30.66 3.92 20.75
N HIS A 25 -30.71 3.69 22.06
CA HIS A 25 -29.89 4.43 23.03
C HIS A 25 -28.39 4.21 22.80
N ASN A 26 -27.97 2.94 22.64
CA ASN A 26 -26.57 2.58 22.41
C ASN A 26 -26.02 3.14 21.09
N ARG A 27 -26.79 3.07 20.00
CA ARG A 27 -26.38 3.66 18.71
C ARG A 27 -26.18 5.18 18.81
N ARG A 28 -27.05 5.87 19.55
CA ARG A 28 -26.96 7.33 19.73
C ARG A 28 -25.79 7.71 20.64
N LYS A 29 -25.51 6.94 21.69
CA LYS A 29 -24.34 7.13 22.55
C LYS A 29 -23.03 7.03 21.74
N ASN A 30 -22.89 5.99 20.92
CA ASN A 30 -21.71 5.82 20.05
C ASN A 30 -21.56 6.96 19.04
N LEU A 31 -22.65 7.45 18.46
CA LEU A 31 -22.61 8.60 17.55
C LEU A 31 -22.10 9.88 18.24
N ILE A 32 -22.56 10.13 19.48
CA ILE A 32 -22.14 11.29 20.28
C ILE A 32 -20.66 11.19 20.66
N GLU A 33 -20.21 10.01 21.09
CA GLU A 33 -18.80 9.77 21.42
C GLU A 33 -17.89 9.99 20.21
N ASN A 34 -18.28 9.51 19.03
CA ASN A 34 -17.56 9.75 17.77
C ASN A 34 -17.52 11.23 17.39
N LEU A 35 -18.62 11.98 17.57
CA LEU A 35 -18.64 13.42 17.32
C LEU A 35 -17.71 14.19 18.27
N ILE A 36 -17.64 13.79 19.54
CA ILE A 36 -16.71 14.39 20.51
C ILE A 36 -15.25 14.09 20.11
N ARG A 37 -14.93 12.85 19.72
CA ARG A 37 -13.59 12.47 19.21
C ARG A 37 -13.20 13.31 17.98
N LEU A 38 -14.13 13.49 17.03
CA LEU A 38 -13.92 14.31 15.83
C LEU A 38 -13.72 15.81 16.13
N GLN A 39 -14.37 16.35 17.17
CA GLN A 39 -14.13 17.73 17.59
C GLN A 39 -12.76 17.92 18.25
N ASN A 40 -12.33 16.96 19.07
CA ASN A 40 -11.03 17.02 19.74
C ASN A 40 -9.87 16.91 18.73
N THR A 41 -9.97 15.98 17.77
CA THR A 41 -8.99 15.81 16.69
C THR A 41 -8.89 17.05 15.78
N LYS A 42 -10.02 17.70 15.46
CA LYS A 42 -10.01 18.99 14.74
C LYS A 42 -9.27 20.09 15.52
N GLY A 43 -9.38 20.09 16.85
CA GLY A 43 -8.63 20.99 17.72
C GLY A 43 -7.12 20.75 17.66
N GLU A 44 -6.70 19.50 17.72
CA GLU A 44 -5.28 19.09 17.66
C GLU A 44 -4.63 19.39 16.31
N ILE A 45 -5.34 19.13 15.20
CA ILE A 45 -4.86 19.46 13.85
C ILE A 45 -4.64 20.97 13.71
N LYS A 46 -5.59 21.78 14.21
CA LYS A 46 -5.47 23.24 14.18
C LYS A 46 -4.27 23.73 15.01
N TYR A 47 -4.01 23.12 16.17
CA TYR A 47 -2.85 23.44 16.99
C TYR A 47 -1.52 23.09 16.31
N ARG A 48 -1.42 21.91 15.67
CA ARG A 48 -0.21 21.50 14.91
C ARG A 48 0.09 22.42 13.73
N ILE A 49 -0.92 22.87 12.99
CA ILE A 49 -0.73 23.80 11.87
C ILE A 49 -0.15 25.14 12.38
N ILE A 50 -0.67 25.67 13.48
CA ILE A 50 -0.18 26.92 14.08
C ILE A 50 1.29 26.77 14.53
N GLN A 51 1.66 25.64 15.13
CA GLN A 51 3.04 25.37 15.54
C GLN A 51 4.01 25.27 14.36
N LEU A 52 3.60 24.64 13.26
CA LEU A 52 4.41 24.56 12.03
C LEU A 52 4.64 25.93 11.38
N ASP A 53 3.64 26.80 11.40
CA ASP A 53 3.77 28.17 10.87
C ASP A 53 4.65 29.06 11.75
N LEU A 54 4.61 28.88 13.08
CA LEU A 54 5.52 29.58 14.00
C LEU A 54 6.99 29.18 13.74
N ASN A 55 7.26 27.88 13.58
CA ASN A 55 8.61 27.36 13.31
C ASN A 55 9.16 27.78 11.93
N ARG A 56 8.29 27.99 10.93
CA ARG A 56 8.69 28.53 9.62
C ARG A 56 9.07 30.01 9.67
N LYS A 57 8.48 30.80 10.58
CA LYS A 57 8.79 32.22 10.74
C LYS A 57 10.11 32.46 11.47
N THR A 58 10.52 31.55 12.35
CA THR A 58 11.78 31.67 13.10
C THR A 58 13.00 31.11 12.37
N SER A 59 12.82 30.35 11.29
CA SER A 59 13.91 29.70 10.53
C SER A 59 14.39 30.46 9.29
N LYS A 60 13.83 31.65 8.98
CA LYS A 60 14.37 32.52 7.94
C LYS A 60 15.57 33.30 8.47
N SER A 61 16.73 32.66 8.46
CA SER A 61 18.04 33.32 8.55
C SER A 61 18.23 34.28 7.36
N PRO A 62 18.82 35.49 7.52
CA PRO A 62 18.94 36.52 6.47
C PRO A 62 19.99 36.22 5.37
N GLU A 63 20.51 35.00 5.26
CA GLU A 63 21.80 34.74 4.61
C GLU A 63 21.76 34.42 3.10
N LYS A 64 20.69 34.78 2.38
CA LYS A 64 20.62 34.54 0.92
C LYS A 64 20.06 35.74 0.18
N MET A 65 20.84 36.82 0.13
CA MET A 65 20.59 37.96 -0.75
C MET A 65 21.86 38.50 -1.42
N GLU A 66 22.84 37.64 -1.68
CA GLU A 66 24.09 38.06 -2.35
C GLU A 66 24.65 36.92 -3.22
N ARG A 67 23.96 36.60 -4.33
CA ARG A 67 24.49 35.79 -5.46
C ARG A 67 23.48 35.71 -6.61
N GLN A 68 23.04 36.85 -7.13
CA GLN A 68 22.36 36.93 -8.43
C GLN A 68 22.76 38.22 -9.13
N GLU A 69 24.04 38.35 -9.48
CA GLU A 69 24.51 39.34 -10.45
C GLU A 69 25.87 38.85 -10.98
N LYS A 70 25.83 38.00 -12.01
CA LYS A 70 26.90 37.71 -12.99
C LYS A 70 26.58 36.40 -13.71
N GLN A 71 25.69 36.46 -14.70
CA GLN A 71 25.74 35.61 -15.88
C GLN A 71 24.76 36.11 -16.94
N GLU A 72 25.03 37.31 -17.44
CA GLU A 72 24.58 37.72 -18.77
C GLU A 72 25.84 37.98 -19.58
N THR A 73 26.13 37.09 -20.52
CA THR A 73 26.80 37.33 -21.81
C THR A 73 27.18 35.97 -22.40
N MET A 74 26.49 35.60 -23.48
CA MET A 74 27.01 34.97 -24.71
C MET A 74 25.87 34.15 -25.34
N ASP A 75 24.94 34.86 -25.98
CA ASP A 75 24.05 34.33 -27.01
C ASP A 75 24.88 34.12 -28.28
N SER A 76 25.20 32.86 -28.57
CA SER A 76 25.53 32.40 -29.92
C SER A 76 25.20 30.92 -29.99
N SER A 77 23.94 30.63 -30.36
CA SER A 77 23.41 29.29 -30.54
C SER A 77 24.00 28.64 -31.80
N PRO A 78 24.71 27.51 -31.71
CA PRO A 78 24.88 26.63 -32.85
C PRO A 78 23.59 25.82 -33.04
N SER A 79 23.08 25.81 -34.28
CA SER A 79 22.04 24.90 -34.75
C SER A 79 22.56 23.46 -34.69
N ILE A 80 22.36 22.79 -33.55
CA ILE A 80 22.62 21.36 -33.41
C ILE A 80 21.41 20.63 -34.00
N THR A 81 21.60 20.02 -35.17
CA THR A 81 20.71 18.98 -35.66
C THR A 81 20.80 17.80 -34.70
N GLU A 82 19.76 17.61 -33.88
CA GLU A 82 19.60 16.44 -33.01
C GLU A 82 19.45 15.18 -33.87
N GLU A 83 20.57 14.57 -34.24
CA GLU A 83 20.60 13.17 -34.66
C GLU A 83 20.26 12.34 -33.43
N LYS A 84 19.00 11.87 -33.37
CA LYS A 84 18.56 10.94 -32.33
C LYS A 84 19.44 9.70 -32.43
N PRO A 85 20.19 9.34 -31.37
CA PRO A 85 20.96 8.11 -31.38
C PRO A 85 19.95 6.96 -31.50
N ASP A 86 20.01 6.23 -32.61
CA ASP A 86 19.30 4.97 -32.77
C ASP A 86 19.86 3.99 -31.74
N MET A 87 19.22 3.96 -30.56
CA MET A 87 19.49 2.97 -29.54
C MET A 87 18.94 1.64 -30.02
N ASN A 88 19.69 0.97 -30.89
CA ASN A 88 19.44 -0.40 -31.29
C ASN A 88 19.84 -1.31 -30.11
N ILE A 89 18.97 -1.36 -29.11
CA ILE A 89 19.15 -2.23 -27.94
C ILE A 89 19.04 -3.67 -28.44
N ASN A 90 20.14 -4.42 -28.31
CA ASN A 90 20.20 -5.82 -28.68
C ASN A 90 19.29 -6.63 -27.74
N GLN A 91 18.11 -7.03 -28.22
CA GLN A 91 17.10 -7.76 -27.44
C GLN A 91 17.69 -9.00 -26.74
N ASN A 92 18.66 -9.67 -27.38
CA ASN A 92 19.31 -10.87 -26.84
C ASN A 92 20.11 -10.59 -25.56
N GLU A 93 20.74 -9.42 -25.43
CA GLU A 93 21.50 -9.06 -24.22
C GLU A 93 20.56 -8.79 -23.04
N MET A 94 19.40 -8.18 -23.32
CA MET A 94 18.37 -7.94 -22.31
C MET A 94 17.80 -9.26 -21.78
N ASP A 95 17.53 -10.22 -22.67
CA ASP A 95 16.95 -11.52 -22.29
C ASP A 95 17.91 -12.35 -21.41
N MET A 96 19.22 -12.35 -21.70
CA MET A 96 20.21 -13.03 -20.86
C MET A 96 20.31 -12.41 -19.46
N SER A 97 20.30 -11.09 -19.36
CA SER A 97 20.32 -10.40 -18.07
C SER A 97 19.10 -10.73 -17.20
N ILE A 98 17.94 -10.98 -17.81
CA ILE A 98 16.72 -11.35 -17.10
C ILE A 98 16.81 -12.80 -16.57
N ILE A 99 17.36 -13.73 -17.36
CA ILE A 99 17.55 -15.12 -16.94
C ILE A 99 18.50 -15.20 -15.74
N ASP A 100 19.57 -14.41 -15.74
CA ASP A 100 20.51 -14.33 -14.62
C ASP A 100 19.83 -13.78 -13.36
N ALA A 101 18.98 -12.75 -13.51
CA ALA A 101 18.20 -12.20 -12.40
C ALA A 101 17.25 -13.23 -11.79
N ILE A 102 16.53 -13.99 -12.61
CA ILE A 102 15.64 -15.06 -12.17
C ILE A 102 16.42 -16.14 -11.42
N SER A 103 17.57 -16.54 -11.97
CA SER A 103 18.41 -17.58 -11.39
C SER A 103 18.97 -17.17 -10.03
N GLU A 104 19.38 -15.91 -9.88
CA GLU A 104 19.82 -15.35 -8.62
C GLU A 104 18.71 -15.27 -7.58
N GLU A 105 17.50 -14.83 -7.95
CA GLU A 105 16.35 -14.77 -7.05
C GLU A 105 16.01 -16.17 -6.48
N ARG A 106 16.02 -17.20 -7.33
CA ARG A 106 15.82 -18.61 -6.93
C ARG A 106 16.85 -19.09 -5.91
N SER A 107 18.10 -18.65 -6.06
CA SER A 107 19.19 -19.08 -5.15
C SER A 107 19.12 -18.44 -3.77
N LYS A 108 18.44 -17.30 -3.63
CA LYS A 108 18.33 -16.56 -2.37
C LYS A 108 17.02 -16.81 -1.62
N THR A 109 16.09 -17.53 -2.24
CA THR A 109 14.78 -17.77 -1.65
C THR A 109 14.94 -18.65 -0.42
N ILE A 110 14.78 -18.04 0.76
CA ILE A 110 14.91 -18.77 2.03
C ILE A 110 13.71 -19.72 2.16
N PRO A 111 13.95 -21.00 2.50
CA PRO A 111 12.87 -21.92 2.87
C PRO A 111 12.09 -21.32 4.04
N PHE A 112 10.76 -21.33 3.99
CA PHE A 112 9.96 -21.00 5.16
C PHE A 112 10.10 -22.15 6.16
N ASP A 113 10.86 -21.93 7.24
CA ASP A 113 11.31 -22.97 8.18
C ASP A 113 10.20 -23.60 9.06
N ASN A 114 8.90 -23.34 8.85
CA ASN A 114 7.85 -23.71 9.81
C ASN A 114 6.50 -24.15 9.21
N VAL A 115 6.47 -24.76 8.02
CA VAL A 115 5.23 -25.40 7.54
C VAL A 115 5.52 -26.85 7.20
N ASP A 116 5.02 -27.74 8.06
CA ASP A 116 5.23 -29.19 8.02
C ASP A 116 5.01 -29.78 6.61
N ASN A 117 6.08 -30.38 6.07
CA ASN A 117 6.08 -31.44 5.05
C ASN A 117 5.42 -31.20 3.67
N VAL A 118 5.17 -29.96 3.25
CA VAL A 118 4.99 -29.71 1.82
C VAL A 118 6.39 -29.64 1.20
N GLN A 119 6.73 -30.63 0.39
CA GLN A 119 7.93 -30.66 -0.44
C GLN A 119 7.89 -29.48 -1.42
N MET A 120 8.21 -28.30 -0.91
CA MET A 120 8.25 -27.05 -1.66
C MET A 120 9.42 -27.18 -2.62
N ASN A 121 9.09 -27.41 -3.89
CA ASN A 121 10.05 -27.32 -4.98
C ASN A 121 10.80 -25.99 -4.84
N CYS A 122 12.10 -26.08 -4.56
CA CYS A 122 13.05 -24.99 -4.40
C CYS A 122 13.28 -24.12 -5.66
N ASN A 123 12.38 -24.21 -6.64
CA ASN A 123 12.45 -23.53 -7.93
C ASN A 123 11.40 -22.42 -8.09
N SER A 124 10.85 -21.92 -6.98
CA SER A 124 9.89 -20.82 -7.02
C SER A 124 10.54 -19.49 -6.65
N VAL A 125 9.99 -18.39 -7.15
CA VAL A 125 10.47 -17.02 -6.89
C VAL A 125 9.37 -16.19 -6.22
N ASP A 126 9.79 -15.30 -5.32
CA ASP A 126 8.91 -14.26 -4.80
C ASP A 126 9.07 -13.01 -5.66
N ILE A 127 7.96 -12.45 -6.11
CA ILE A 127 7.95 -11.28 -6.96
C ILE A 127 7.24 -10.13 -6.28
N MET A 128 7.60 -8.92 -6.68
CA MET A 128 6.89 -7.70 -6.37
C MET A 128 6.58 -6.94 -7.65
N THR A 129 5.34 -6.48 -7.84
CA THR A 129 4.99 -5.67 -9.01
C THR A 129 4.83 -4.20 -8.66
N ASP A 130 5.41 -3.32 -9.48
CA ASP A 130 5.21 -1.87 -9.45
C ASP A 130 4.55 -1.44 -10.77
N ALA A 131 3.51 -0.61 -10.67
CA ALA A 131 2.79 -0.07 -11.82
C ALA A 131 2.96 1.45 -11.90
N ARG A 132 3.79 1.88 -12.84
CA ARG A 132 4.06 3.30 -13.07
C ARG A 132 3.16 3.85 -14.17
N HIS A 133 2.25 4.72 -13.76
CA HIS A 133 1.40 5.46 -14.68
C HIS A 133 2.09 6.77 -15.10
N ALA A 134 1.96 7.15 -16.38
CA ALA A 134 2.29 8.52 -16.80
C ALA A 134 1.51 9.54 -15.95
N CYS A 135 2.10 10.71 -15.65
CA CYS A 135 1.71 11.67 -14.59
C CYS A 135 0.30 12.31 -14.64
N ARG A 136 -0.69 11.73 -15.33
CA ARG A 136 -2.07 12.23 -15.42
C ARG A 136 -3.07 11.14 -15.05
N LYS A 137 -4.20 11.52 -14.43
CA LYS A 137 -5.32 10.64 -13.99
C LYS A 137 -5.92 9.71 -15.05
N ASN A 138 -5.50 9.83 -16.31
CA ASN A 138 -5.93 9.02 -17.45
C ASN A 138 -4.70 8.64 -18.28
N SER A 139 -3.68 8.07 -17.65
CA SER A 139 -2.40 7.76 -18.27
C SER A 139 -2.61 7.02 -19.59
N PHE A 140 -1.98 7.53 -20.65
CA PHE A 140 -2.08 6.93 -21.98
C PHE A 140 -1.43 5.54 -22.02
N ASN A 141 -0.41 5.38 -21.19
CA ASN A 141 0.34 4.16 -21.00
C ASN A 141 0.70 3.97 -19.52
N SER A 142 1.05 2.73 -19.21
CA SER A 142 1.56 2.30 -17.91
C SER A 142 2.71 1.34 -18.13
N ASP A 143 3.73 1.47 -17.30
CA ASP A 143 4.88 0.57 -17.24
C ASP A 143 4.69 -0.34 -16.03
N ILE A 144 4.53 -1.63 -16.25
CA ILE A 144 4.31 -2.62 -15.19
C ILE A 144 5.56 -3.48 -15.12
N THR A 145 6.23 -3.49 -13.98
CA THR A 145 7.50 -4.18 -13.80
C THR A 145 7.36 -5.22 -12.69
N ALA A 146 7.78 -6.46 -12.97
CA ALA A 146 7.96 -7.49 -11.96
C ALA A 146 9.42 -7.49 -11.49
N LEU A 147 9.63 -7.29 -10.20
CA LEU A 147 10.93 -7.32 -9.53
C LEU A 147 11.03 -8.58 -8.68
N GLY A 148 12.23 -9.15 -8.56
CA GLY A 148 12.51 -10.14 -7.52
C GLY A 148 12.40 -9.50 -6.14
N GLN A 149 11.70 -10.14 -5.21
CA GLN A 149 11.44 -9.55 -3.89
C GLN A 149 12.73 -9.38 -3.07
N ILE A 150 13.71 -10.26 -3.24
CA ILE A 150 14.99 -10.23 -2.51
C ILE A 150 16.06 -9.47 -3.31
N THR A 151 16.21 -9.75 -4.60
CA THR A 151 17.28 -9.16 -5.42
C THR A 151 16.94 -7.76 -5.91
N HIS A 152 15.66 -7.39 -5.94
CA HIS A 152 15.14 -6.18 -6.59
C HIS A 152 15.54 -6.06 -8.08
N LYS A 153 15.93 -7.17 -8.73
CA LYS A 153 16.22 -7.21 -10.15
C LYS A 153 14.92 -7.35 -10.95
N VAL A 154 14.91 -6.78 -12.16
CA VAL A 154 13.78 -6.90 -13.08
C VAL A 154 13.72 -8.32 -13.62
N LEU A 155 12.60 -9.01 -13.38
CA LEU A 155 12.33 -10.36 -13.87
C LEU A 155 11.47 -10.34 -15.13
N SER A 156 10.59 -9.36 -15.24
CA SER A 156 9.77 -9.14 -16.43
C SER A 156 9.23 -7.71 -16.45
N TYR A 157 8.93 -7.21 -17.64
CA TYR A 157 8.46 -5.85 -17.88
C TYR A 157 7.39 -5.85 -18.98
N GLN A 158 6.29 -5.13 -18.72
CA GLN A 158 5.21 -4.97 -19.68
C GLN A 158 4.85 -3.50 -19.84
N HIS A 159 4.92 -3.02 -21.08
CA HIS A 159 4.34 -1.74 -21.47
C HIS A 159 2.87 -1.93 -21.88
N VAL A 160 1.95 -1.24 -21.21
CA VAL A 160 0.51 -1.28 -21.52
C VAL A 160 0.07 0.07 -22.02
N THR A 161 -0.60 0.10 -23.18
CA THR A 161 -1.16 1.33 -23.76
C THR A 161 -2.67 1.23 -23.83
N LYS A 162 -3.33 2.39 -24.01
CA LYS A 162 -4.79 2.45 -24.25
C LYS A 162 -5.30 1.70 -25.48
N ARG A 163 -4.41 1.30 -26.38
CA ARG A 163 -4.77 0.43 -27.52
C ARG A 163 -4.98 -1.01 -27.09
N LEU A 164 -4.26 -1.46 -26.06
CA LEU A 164 -4.34 -2.81 -25.52
C LEU A 164 -5.45 -2.93 -24.48
N GLU A 165 -5.53 -1.98 -23.55
CA GLU A 165 -6.58 -1.89 -22.53
C GLU A 165 -7.07 -0.44 -22.46
N ARG A 166 -8.34 -0.20 -22.78
CA ARG A 166 -8.86 1.17 -22.89
C ARG A 166 -8.94 1.90 -21.53
N CYS A 167 -9.10 1.14 -20.45
CA CYS A 167 -9.28 1.66 -19.10
C CYS A 167 -7.95 1.73 -18.36
N SER A 168 -7.45 2.94 -18.08
CA SER A 168 -6.16 3.14 -17.37
C SER A 168 -6.12 2.43 -16.01
N GLN A 169 -7.25 2.36 -15.30
CA GLN A 169 -7.38 1.66 -14.02
C GLN A 169 -7.19 0.14 -14.14
N LYS A 170 -7.37 -0.43 -15.34
CA LYS A 170 -7.15 -1.85 -15.62
C LYS A 170 -5.78 -2.14 -16.21
N HIS A 171 -4.97 -1.12 -16.51
CA HIS A 171 -3.65 -1.33 -17.10
C HIS A 171 -2.76 -2.20 -16.21
N GLU A 172 -2.83 -2.02 -14.89
CA GLU A 172 -2.07 -2.83 -13.93
C GLU A 172 -2.49 -4.30 -14.02
N LEU A 173 -3.79 -4.61 -13.89
CA LEU A 173 -4.29 -5.97 -14.04
C LEU A 173 -3.92 -6.60 -15.39
N TYR A 174 -4.07 -5.83 -16.49
CA TYR A 174 -3.73 -6.32 -17.82
C TYR A 174 -2.22 -6.61 -17.93
N GLY A 175 -1.38 -5.70 -17.45
CA GLY A 175 0.07 -5.86 -17.44
C GLY A 175 0.51 -7.04 -16.59
N THR A 176 -0.05 -7.18 -15.38
CA THR A 176 0.20 -8.32 -14.49
C THR A 176 -0.15 -9.65 -15.14
N LYS A 177 -1.29 -9.76 -15.85
CA LYS A 177 -1.63 -10.97 -16.60
C LYS A 177 -0.56 -11.33 -17.63
N LYS A 178 -0.08 -10.34 -18.39
CA LYS A 178 1.00 -10.53 -19.37
C LYS A 178 2.35 -10.87 -18.73
N LEU A 179 2.66 -10.31 -17.56
CA LEU A 179 3.83 -10.70 -16.78
C LEU A 179 3.77 -12.18 -16.38
N TYR A 180 2.61 -12.68 -15.93
CA TYR A 180 2.46 -14.11 -15.62
C TYR A 180 2.61 -15.00 -16.86
N GLU A 181 2.01 -14.61 -18.00
CA GLU A 181 2.19 -15.34 -19.26
C GLU A 181 3.69 -15.42 -19.65
N ASP A 182 4.43 -14.32 -19.51
CA ASP A 182 5.87 -14.26 -19.79
C ASP A 182 6.69 -15.12 -18.81
N LEU A 183 6.43 -15.01 -17.50
CA LEU A 183 7.11 -15.82 -16.48
C LEU A 183 6.83 -17.33 -16.66
N GLU A 184 5.60 -17.71 -16.99
CA GLU A 184 5.23 -19.10 -17.28
C GLU A 184 5.95 -19.61 -18.53
N SER A 185 6.05 -18.79 -19.58
CA SER A 185 6.81 -19.15 -20.78
C SER A 185 8.29 -19.42 -20.49
N LYS A 186 8.84 -18.74 -19.47
CA LYS A 186 10.21 -18.93 -18.95
C LYS A 186 10.32 -20.02 -17.90
N THR A 187 9.25 -20.79 -17.67
CA THR A 187 9.18 -21.86 -16.65
C THR A 187 9.52 -21.33 -15.25
N VAL A 188 9.03 -20.12 -14.92
CA VAL A 188 9.21 -19.48 -13.63
C VAL A 188 7.95 -19.66 -12.78
N ASN A 189 8.07 -20.44 -11.72
CA ASN A 189 7.01 -20.59 -10.74
C ASN A 189 7.06 -19.44 -9.74
N VAL A 190 5.97 -18.69 -9.60
CA VAL A 190 5.84 -17.63 -8.59
C VAL A 190 5.30 -18.25 -7.30
N ARG A 191 5.91 -17.93 -6.15
CA ARG A 191 5.47 -18.41 -4.82
C ARG A 191 4.65 -17.35 -4.09
N CYS A 192 5.20 -16.17 -3.87
CA CYS A 192 4.49 -15.00 -3.33
C CYS A 192 4.52 -13.88 -4.35
N HIS A 193 3.42 -13.14 -4.43
CA HIS A 193 3.30 -11.95 -5.27
C HIS A 193 2.91 -10.77 -4.39
N SER A 194 3.90 -9.91 -4.15
CA SER A 194 3.74 -8.65 -3.42
C SER A 194 3.27 -7.53 -4.35
N HIS A 195 2.17 -6.85 -4.00
CA HIS A 195 1.68 -5.72 -4.79
C HIS A 195 1.04 -4.62 -3.91
N ASP A 196 0.79 -3.45 -4.52
CA ASP A 196 -0.04 -2.40 -3.90
C ASP A 196 -1.45 -2.94 -3.67
N ARG A 197 -2.17 -2.52 -2.61
CA ARG A 197 -3.52 -3.04 -2.22
C ARG A 197 -4.64 -2.86 -3.27
N ASN A 198 -4.46 -3.41 -4.45
CA ASN A 198 -5.31 -3.34 -5.62
C ASN A 198 -6.19 -4.59 -5.63
N SER A 199 -7.48 -4.40 -5.36
CA SER A 199 -8.46 -5.48 -5.25
C SER A 199 -8.61 -6.30 -6.54
N PHE A 200 -8.32 -5.72 -7.72
CA PHE A 200 -8.37 -6.45 -8.98
C PHE A 200 -7.22 -7.46 -9.09
N ILE A 201 -6.05 -7.12 -8.56
CA ILE A 201 -4.90 -8.03 -8.54
C ILE A 201 -5.11 -9.14 -7.52
N SER A 202 -5.53 -8.82 -6.29
CA SER A 202 -5.87 -9.84 -5.29
C SER A 202 -6.92 -10.82 -5.80
N SER A 203 -8.00 -10.31 -6.42
CA SER A 203 -9.04 -11.17 -7.02
C SER A 203 -8.52 -12.06 -8.13
N PHE A 204 -7.52 -11.59 -8.89
CA PHE A 204 -6.87 -12.36 -9.95
C PHE A 204 -5.95 -13.43 -9.38
N ILE A 205 -5.13 -13.11 -8.37
CA ILE A 205 -4.25 -14.08 -7.71
C ILE A 205 -5.10 -15.20 -7.08
N GLU A 206 -6.11 -14.84 -6.30
CA GLU A 206 -6.99 -15.80 -5.61
C GLU A 206 -7.68 -16.77 -6.59
N LYS A 207 -8.18 -16.27 -7.72
CA LYS A 207 -8.98 -17.07 -8.67
C LYS A 207 -8.15 -17.79 -9.71
N ASP A 208 -7.17 -17.12 -10.29
CA ASP A 208 -6.43 -17.59 -11.45
C ASP A 208 -5.05 -18.17 -11.08
N LYS A 209 -4.53 -17.89 -9.87
CA LYS A 209 -3.22 -18.33 -9.38
C LYS A 209 -3.28 -18.93 -7.96
N PRO A 210 -4.06 -20.01 -7.74
CA PRO A 210 -4.33 -20.54 -6.39
C PRO A 210 -3.09 -21.05 -5.62
N ASN A 211 -1.98 -21.30 -6.32
CA ASN A 211 -0.72 -21.72 -5.71
C ASN A 211 0.21 -20.55 -5.36
N VAL A 212 -0.22 -19.30 -5.63
CA VAL A 212 0.52 -18.09 -5.33
C VAL A 212 -0.06 -17.44 -4.07
N ILE A 213 0.82 -17.09 -3.14
CA ILE A 213 0.46 -16.34 -1.93
C ILE A 213 0.30 -14.86 -2.33
N ASP A 214 -0.90 -14.31 -2.09
CA ASP A 214 -1.16 -12.87 -2.22
C ASP A 214 -0.50 -12.14 -1.04
N CYS A 215 0.39 -11.21 -1.36
CA CYS A 215 1.20 -10.47 -0.40
C CYS A 215 0.99 -8.96 -0.66
N PHE A 216 0.89 -8.15 0.40
CA PHE A 216 0.78 -6.69 0.26
C PHE A 216 2.12 -6.01 0.50
N ASP A 217 2.52 -5.12 -0.40
CA ASP A 217 3.70 -4.31 -0.19
C ASP A 217 3.46 -3.28 0.94
N THR A 218 4.16 -3.50 2.06
CA THR A 218 4.07 -2.65 3.25
C THR A 218 4.89 -1.38 3.12
N LEU A 219 5.85 -1.31 2.18
CA LEU A 219 6.64 -0.10 1.94
C LEU A 219 5.75 1.05 1.43
N HIS A 220 4.72 0.71 0.64
CA HIS A 220 3.72 1.67 0.16
C HIS A 220 2.61 1.98 1.18
N ALA A 221 2.45 1.16 2.23
CA ALA A 221 1.44 1.39 3.28
C ALA A 221 1.72 2.62 4.16
N GLY A 222 2.95 3.16 4.14
CA GLY A 222 3.43 4.20 5.08
C GLY A 222 2.96 5.65 4.85
N LYS A 223 2.01 5.96 3.96
CA LYS A 223 1.55 7.35 3.73
C LYS A 223 0.09 7.64 4.06
N GLY A 224 -0.69 6.65 4.52
CA GLY A 224 -2.10 6.87 4.85
C GLY A 224 -2.55 6.04 6.06
N GLU A 225 -2.69 6.73 7.20
CA GLU A 225 -3.53 6.35 8.34
C GLU A 225 -3.06 5.15 9.18
N ASN A 226 -2.18 5.46 10.15
CA ASN A 226 -2.12 4.72 11.41
C ASN A 226 -3.49 4.88 12.12
N ASN A 227 -4.39 3.93 11.91
CA ASN A 227 -5.48 3.59 12.82
C ASN A 227 -5.62 2.06 12.80
N VAL A 228 -4.56 1.37 13.21
CA VAL A 228 -4.72 0.00 13.72
C VAL A 228 -5.07 0.18 15.19
N GLU A 229 -6.37 0.16 15.51
CA GLU A 229 -6.80 -0.10 16.87
C GLU A 229 -6.34 -1.53 17.19
N ASP A 230 -5.41 -1.62 18.13
CA ASP A 230 -4.82 -2.84 18.63
C ASP A 230 -5.90 -3.56 19.46
N ASP A 231 -6.80 -4.27 18.79
CA ASP A 231 -7.77 -5.19 19.42
C ASP A 231 -7.05 -6.48 19.83
N SER A 232 -5.97 -6.34 20.61
CA SER A 232 -5.46 -7.44 21.43
C SER A 232 -6.52 -7.74 22.48
N ILE A 233 -7.46 -8.60 22.08
CA ILE A 233 -8.41 -9.31 22.92
C ILE A 233 -7.61 -9.97 24.04
N LEU A 234 -7.64 -9.35 25.21
CA LEU A 234 -7.45 -10.04 26.47
C LEU A 234 -8.63 -11.02 26.58
N GLN A 235 -8.42 -12.27 26.19
CA GLN A 235 -9.24 -13.37 26.70
C GLN A 235 -8.94 -13.47 28.20
N GLU A 236 -9.73 -12.76 29.00
CA GLU A 236 -9.89 -13.09 30.41
C GLU A 236 -10.46 -14.52 30.44
N SER A 237 -9.64 -15.45 30.95
CA SER A 237 -10.04 -16.80 31.28
C SER A 237 -11.01 -16.71 32.46
N ASP A 238 -12.30 -16.88 32.17
CA ASP A 238 -13.31 -17.19 33.17
C ASP A 238 -13.04 -18.61 33.69
N ASP A 239 -12.19 -18.70 34.72
CA ASP A 239 -12.08 -19.85 35.60
C ASP A 239 -13.33 -19.90 36.49
N SER A 240 -14.45 -20.38 35.95
CA SER A 240 -15.60 -20.75 36.77
C SER A 240 -15.43 -22.20 37.22
N GLU A 241 -14.88 -22.35 38.44
CA GLU A 241 -14.95 -23.55 39.27
C GLU A 241 -16.42 -24.00 39.36
N ASN A 242 -16.75 -25.14 38.75
CA ASN A 242 -18.02 -25.81 39.00
C ASN A 242 -17.77 -26.85 40.09
N GLU A 243 -17.94 -26.39 41.33
CA GLU A 243 -18.07 -27.23 42.51
C GLU A 243 -19.30 -28.14 42.41
N GLU A 244 -19.08 -29.40 42.79
CA GLU A 244 -19.96 -30.33 43.50
C GLU A 244 -21.48 -30.34 43.21
N SER A 245 -21.99 -31.52 42.89
CA SER A 245 -22.87 -32.19 43.86
C SER A 245 -23.05 -33.66 43.54
N ASP A 246 -22.77 -34.45 44.57
CA ASP A 246 -23.22 -35.81 44.77
C ASP A 246 -24.72 -35.98 44.48
N ASN A 247 -25.07 -37.15 43.92
CA ASN A 247 -26.30 -37.85 44.28
C ASN A 247 -26.14 -39.34 43.91
N ASP A 248 -25.66 -40.11 44.89
CA ASP A 248 -26.30 -41.28 45.48
C ASP A 248 -27.26 -42.17 44.64
N ILE A 249 -26.88 -43.46 44.63
CA ILE A 249 -27.69 -44.70 44.66
C ILE A 249 -28.39 -45.15 43.37
#